data_AF-A0A0F9J1Q7-F1
#
_entry.id   AF-A0A0F9J1Q7-F1
#
_cell.length_a   1.000
_cell.length_b   1.000
_cell.length_c   1.000
_cell.angle_alpha   90.00
_cell.angle_beta   90.00
_cell.angle_gamma   90.00
#
_symmetry.space_group_name_H-M   'P 1'
#
loop_
_entity.id
_entity.type
_entity.pdbx_description
1 polymer ?
#
loop_
_entity_poly.entity_id
_entity_poly.type
_entity_poly.pdbx_seq_one_letter_code
_entity_poly.pdbx_strand_id
1 'polypeptide(L)'
;MAKDPAFPWYASDWLGSNLRAMLTLEQQGAYINLLCRQWTDPTCSLPDDDEALACLSELGLGWLKGACHLLRKGFPKHPELEGRIANPRLLEVRVERDDFLAKSSKGGKKSGKVRAAKARQKRTSARTKGGSSNLGSKREANVKSSLPSPSPSSSSKKPPKSPTGDSLDSVASPYSQAFVAWWELYPRKVGKLKAAKAYEAAVKLIKAERLCETSDAYKRLLDAVYAFANSDKGRGDRQFIPHPIKWLNEGRYDDDPEAWKENRSGKKTTDPGSVYIPGATGPGIGDI
;
A
#
# COMPACT_ATOMS: atom_id res chain seq x y z
N MET A 1 -5.05 -25.74 -6.44
CA MET A 1 -5.50 -24.57 -5.66
C MET A 1 -6.23 -23.62 -6.59
N ALA A 2 -7.35 -23.04 -6.16
CA ALA A 2 -8.06 -22.01 -6.92
C ALA A 2 -7.13 -20.81 -7.17
N LYS A 3 -7.28 -20.16 -8.33
CA LYS A 3 -6.35 -19.11 -8.81
C LYS A 3 -6.40 -17.83 -7.95
N ASP A 4 -7.49 -17.62 -7.23
CA ASP A 4 -7.65 -16.53 -6.27
C ASP A 4 -8.50 -17.00 -5.07
N PRO A 5 -7.87 -17.44 -3.96
CA PRO A 5 -8.57 -18.13 -2.88
C PRO A 5 -9.36 -17.20 -1.95
N ALA A 6 -9.23 -15.88 -2.08
CA ALA A 6 -9.85 -14.92 -1.18
C ALA A 6 -10.55 -13.80 -1.96
N PHE A 7 -11.65 -13.31 -1.41
CA PHE A 7 -12.34 -12.10 -1.85
C PHE A 7 -12.46 -11.11 -0.68
N PRO A 8 -12.53 -9.80 -0.96
CA PRO A 8 -12.72 -8.80 0.09
C PRO A 8 -14.11 -8.92 0.71
N TRP A 9 -14.16 -8.90 2.04
CA TRP A 9 -15.39 -8.89 2.82
C TRP A 9 -15.62 -7.51 3.43
N TYR A 10 -16.74 -6.87 3.10
CA TYR A 10 -17.06 -5.54 3.58
C TYR A 10 -18.12 -5.60 4.68
N ALA A 11 -17.70 -5.37 5.92
CA ALA A 11 -18.58 -5.45 7.09
C ALA A 11 -19.74 -4.43 7.03
N SER A 12 -19.48 -3.23 6.50
CA SER A 12 -20.50 -2.20 6.28
C SER A 12 -21.61 -2.69 5.35
N ASP A 13 -21.23 -3.29 4.22
CA ASP A 13 -22.15 -3.74 3.18
C ASP A 13 -22.95 -4.95 3.67
N TRP A 14 -22.28 -5.84 4.43
CA TRP A 14 -22.93 -6.97 5.07
C TRP A 14 -23.97 -6.55 6.10
N LEU A 15 -23.61 -5.66 7.03
CA LEU A 15 -24.50 -5.24 8.11
C LEU A 15 -25.58 -4.26 7.64
N GLY A 16 -25.32 -3.46 6.61
CA GLY A 16 -26.27 -2.52 6.01
C GLY A 16 -27.28 -3.16 5.04
N SER A 17 -27.13 -4.45 4.71
CA SER A 17 -28.03 -5.13 3.79
C SER A 17 -29.38 -5.46 4.43
N ASN A 18 -30.45 -4.84 3.93
CA ASN A 18 -31.83 -5.17 4.31
C ASN A 18 -32.18 -6.63 4.03
N LEU A 19 -31.65 -7.20 2.94
CA LEU A 19 -31.82 -8.62 2.65
C LEU A 19 -31.24 -9.47 3.78
N ARG A 20 -29.98 -9.20 4.18
CA ARG A 20 -29.30 -9.91 5.25
C ARG A 20 -30.06 -9.79 6.58
N ALA A 21 -30.61 -8.62 6.88
CA ALA A 21 -31.37 -8.38 8.11
C ALA A 21 -32.65 -9.25 8.21
N MET A 22 -33.22 -9.65 7.06
CA MET A 22 -34.39 -10.53 7.00
C MET A 22 -34.05 -12.02 7.01
N LEU A 23 -32.79 -12.40 6.85
CA LEU A 23 -32.36 -13.80 6.84
C LEU A 23 -32.15 -14.32 8.27
N THR A 24 -32.57 -15.57 8.53
CA THR A 24 -32.18 -16.31 9.74
C THR A 24 -30.66 -16.56 9.74
N LEU A 25 -30.08 -16.91 10.90
CA LEU A 25 -28.64 -17.22 10.96
C LEU A 25 -28.24 -18.38 10.03
N GLU A 26 -29.10 -19.40 9.92
CA GLU A 26 -28.90 -20.51 8.99
C GLU A 26 -28.89 -20.04 7.53
N GLN A 27 -29.86 -19.19 7.15
CA GLN A 27 -29.92 -18.59 5.83
C GLN A 27 -28.75 -17.63 5.55
N GLN A 28 -28.25 -16.92 6.57
CA GLN A 28 -27.05 -16.10 6.45
C GLN A 28 -25.82 -16.96 6.16
N GLY A 29 -25.66 -18.10 6.84
CA GLY A 29 -24.60 -19.08 6.55
C GLY A 29 -24.72 -19.63 5.13
N ALA A 30 -25.92 -20.01 4.72
CA ALA A 30 -26.23 -20.46 3.37
C ALA A 30 -25.87 -19.43 2.30
N TYR A 31 -26.19 -18.16 2.55
CA TYR A 31 -25.83 -17.05 1.67
C TYR A 31 -24.31 -16.88 1.55
N ILE A 32 -23.58 -16.96 2.67
CA ILE A 32 -22.11 -16.90 2.68
C ILE A 32 -21.51 -18.05 1.89
N ASN A 33 -22.03 -19.27 2.07
CA ASN A 33 -21.61 -20.44 1.30
C ASN A 33 -21.76 -20.20 -0.21
N LEU A 34 -22.91 -19.68 -0.66
CA LEU A 34 -23.13 -19.34 -2.06
C LEU A 34 -22.17 -18.26 -2.58
N LEU A 35 -21.85 -17.22 -1.80
CA LEU A 35 -20.84 -16.23 -2.18
C LEU A 35 -19.45 -16.87 -2.37
N CYS A 36 -19.04 -17.76 -1.46
CA CYS A 36 -17.79 -18.50 -1.57
C CYS A 36 -17.76 -19.41 -2.81
N ARG A 37 -18.86 -20.10 -3.11
CA ARG A 37 -19.01 -20.92 -4.31
C ARG A 37 -18.96 -20.06 -5.58
N GLN A 38 -19.65 -18.93 -5.61
CA GLN A 38 -19.60 -17.98 -6.72
C GLN A 38 -18.16 -17.50 -6.96
N TRP A 39 -17.43 -17.10 -5.91
CA TRP A 39 -16.06 -16.60 -6.07
C TRP A 39 -15.07 -17.64 -6.63
N THR A 40 -15.25 -18.89 -6.23
CA THR A 40 -14.36 -19.99 -6.63
C THR A 40 -14.68 -20.54 -8.03
N ASP A 41 -15.90 -20.29 -8.54
CA ASP A 41 -16.26 -20.62 -9.91
C ASP A 41 -15.42 -19.80 -10.93
N PRO A 42 -14.92 -20.42 -12.01
CA PRO A 42 -14.12 -19.73 -13.02
C PRO A 42 -14.79 -18.51 -13.67
N THR A 43 -16.13 -18.54 -13.77
CA THR A 43 -16.95 -17.49 -14.36
C THR A 43 -17.54 -16.54 -13.33
N CYS A 44 -17.23 -16.73 -12.04
CA CYS A 44 -17.78 -15.95 -10.93
C CYS A 44 -19.31 -15.96 -10.87
N SER A 45 -19.89 -17.13 -11.13
CA SER A 45 -21.34 -17.33 -11.19
C SER A 45 -21.78 -18.64 -10.52
N LEU A 46 -23.09 -18.82 -10.36
CA LEU A 46 -23.74 -20.02 -9.84
C LEU A 46 -24.77 -20.54 -10.86
N PRO A 47 -25.11 -21.84 -10.86
CA PRO A 47 -26.20 -22.35 -11.68
C PRO A 47 -27.55 -21.74 -11.25
N ASP A 48 -28.40 -21.38 -12.21
CA ASP A 48 -29.79 -20.94 -11.97
C ASP A 48 -30.72 -22.15 -11.79
N ASP A 49 -30.41 -23.01 -10.81
CA ASP A 49 -31.12 -24.26 -10.55
C ASP A 49 -31.31 -24.47 -9.04
N ASP A 50 -32.55 -24.69 -8.60
CA ASP A 50 -32.87 -24.77 -7.18
C ASP A 50 -32.27 -26.00 -6.49
N GLU A 51 -32.16 -27.12 -7.19
CA GLU A 51 -31.59 -28.36 -6.65
C GLU A 51 -30.08 -28.20 -6.42
N ALA A 52 -29.38 -27.62 -7.39
CA ALA A 52 -27.97 -27.27 -7.27
C ALA A 52 -27.74 -26.24 -6.14
N LEU A 53 -28.57 -25.19 -6.06
CA LEU A 53 -28.44 -24.16 -5.01
C LEU A 53 -28.76 -24.71 -3.62
N ALA A 54 -29.70 -25.64 -3.49
CA ALA A 54 -29.98 -26.33 -2.24
C ALA A 54 -28.74 -27.10 -1.73
N CYS A 55 -28.03 -27.78 -2.64
CA CYS A 55 -26.79 -28.49 -2.33
C CYS A 55 -25.64 -27.52 -2.01
N LEU A 56 -25.41 -26.52 -2.86
CA LEU A 56 -24.29 -25.57 -2.75
C LEU A 56 -24.39 -24.65 -1.53
N SER A 57 -25.61 -24.31 -1.13
CA SER A 57 -25.89 -23.51 0.07
C SER A 57 -25.82 -24.32 1.37
N GLU A 58 -25.82 -25.65 1.26
CA GLU A 58 -25.86 -26.61 2.37
C GLU A 58 -27.18 -26.59 3.18
N LEU A 59 -28.23 -25.95 2.66
CA LEU A 59 -29.58 -26.00 3.26
C LEU A 59 -30.34 -27.29 2.92
N GLY A 60 -30.02 -27.94 1.80
CA GLY A 60 -30.73 -29.11 1.32
C GLY A 60 -32.24 -28.86 1.24
N LEU A 61 -33.05 -29.67 1.94
CA LEU A 61 -34.51 -29.51 1.99
C LEU A 61 -34.95 -28.15 2.55
N GLY A 62 -34.14 -27.49 3.39
CA GLY A 62 -34.44 -26.15 3.90
C GLY A 62 -34.54 -25.09 2.79
N TRP A 63 -33.79 -25.27 1.70
CA TRP A 63 -33.90 -24.43 0.50
C TRP A 63 -35.30 -24.53 -0.11
N LEU A 64 -35.75 -25.76 -0.36
CA LEU A 64 -37.03 -26.09 -0.98
C LEU A 64 -38.23 -25.78 -0.08
N LYS A 65 -38.04 -25.73 1.23
CA LYS A 65 -39.05 -25.34 2.23
C LYS A 65 -39.24 -23.81 2.34
N GLY A 66 -38.65 -23.02 1.45
CA GLY A 66 -38.94 -21.59 1.30
C GLY A 66 -37.77 -20.64 1.54
N ALA A 67 -36.59 -21.13 1.96
CA ALA A 67 -35.41 -20.26 2.07
C ALA A 67 -34.96 -19.71 0.70
N CYS A 68 -35.27 -20.42 -0.40
CA CYS A 68 -34.96 -20.00 -1.76
C CYS A 68 -35.48 -18.59 -2.11
N HIS A 69 -36.66 -18.20 -1.62
CA HIS A 69 -37.33 -16.94 -1.99
C HIS A 69 -36.54 -15.69 -1.60
N LEU A 70 -35.89 -15.69 -0.44
CA LEU A 70 -35.06 -14.58 0.00
C LEU A 70 -33.66 -14.68 -0.61
N LEU A 71 -33.05 -15.87 -0.57
CA LEU A 71 -31.68 -16.05 -1.04
C LEU A 71 -31.52 -15.70 -2.53
N ARG A 72 -32.49 -16.09 -3.38
CA ARG A 72 -32.48 -15.74 -4.81
C ARG A 72 -32.47 -14.23 -5.07
N LYS A 73 -32.99 -13.39 -4.17
CA LYS A 73 -32.96 -11.93 -4.34
C LYS A 73 -31.54 -11.36 -4.32
N GLY A 74 -30.60 -12.04 -3.67
CA GLY A 74 -29.19 -11.62 -3.66
C GLY A 74 -28.36 -12.17 -4.83
N PHE A 75 -28.96 -13.02 -5.67
CA PHE A 75 -28.34 -13.64 -6.85
C PHE A 75 -29.26 -13.51 -8.07
N PRO A 76 -29.39 -12.31 -8.66
CA PRO A 76 -30.09 -12.13 -9.93
C PRO A 76 -29.40 -12.88 -11.08
N LYS A 77 -30.11 -12.99 -12.22
CA LYS A 77 -29.57 -13.59 -13.46
C LYS A 77 -28.28 -12.90 -13.90
N HIS A 78 -27.30 -13.70 -14.30
CA HIS A 78 -26.02 -13.23 -14.79
C HIS A 78 -26.22 -12.45 -16.10
N PRO A 79 -25.60 -11.26 -16.27
CA PRO A 79 -25.85 -10.40 -17.43
C PRO A 79 -25.39 -11.01 -18.76
N GLU A 80 -24.33 -11.83 -18.74
CA GLU A 80 -23.69 -12.37 -19.95
C GLU A 80 -23.85 -13.89 -20.13
N LEU A 81 -24.34 -14.61 -19.11
CA LEU A 81 -24.33 -16.08 -19.07
C LEU A 81 -25.75 -16.58 -18.81
N GLU A 82 -26.36 -17.17 -19.83
CA GLU A 82 -27.69 -17.78 -19.72
C GLU A 82 -27.66 -18.98 -18.76
N GLY A 83 -28.73 -19.15 -17.96
CA GLY A 83 -28.83 -20.22 -16.97
C GLY A 83 -27.88 -20.07 -15.77
N ARG A 84 -27.27 -18.89 -15.59
CA ARG A 84 -26.42 -18.57 -14.43
C ARG A 84 -26.99 -17.40 -13.64
N ILE A 85 -26.70 -17.38 -12.34
CA ILE A 85 -26.97 -16.27 -11.43
C ILE A 85 -25.69 -15.80 -10.76
N ALA A 86 -25.66 -14.54 -10.30
CA ALA A 86 -24.52 -13.99 -9.60
C ALA A 86 -24.92 -12.85 -8.66
N ASN A 87 -24.23 -12.74 -7.53
CA ASN A 87 -24.24 -11.53 -6.74
C ASN A 87 -23.52 -10.41 -7.52
N PRO A 88 -24.19 -9.28 -7.82
CA PRO A 88 -23.65 -8.25 -8.70
C PRO A 88 -22.37 -7.62 -8.17
N ARG A 89 -22.35 -7.33 -6.87
CA ARG A 89 -21.20 -6.69 -6.23
C ARG A 89 -19.97 -7.58 -6.26
N LEU A 90 -20.15 -8.88 -6.01
CA LEU A 90 -19.04 -9.83 -6.07
C LEU A 90 -18.52 -10.01 -7.50
N LEU A 91 -19.39 -9.94 -8.50
CA LEU A 91 -19.02 -9.95 -9.92
C LEU A 91 -18.16 -8.73 -10.29
N GLU A 92 -18.57 -7.52 -9.87
CA GLU A 92 -17.78 -6.28 -10.05
C GLU A 92 -16.38 -6.42 -9.44
N VAL A 93 -16.31 -6.89 -8.19
CA VAL A 93 -15.04 -7.12 -7.49
C VAL A 93 -14.15 -8.10 -8.25
N ARG A 94 -14.72 -9.15 -8.85
CA ARG A 94 -13.96 -10.09 -9.68
C ARG A 94 -13.41 -9.44 -10.94
N VAL A 95 -14.21 -8.64 -11.63
CA VAL A 95 -13.78 -7.90 -12.82
C VAL A 95 -12.61 -6.98 -12.47
N GLU A 96 -12.73 -6.16 -11.42
CA GLU A 96 -11.66 -5.27 -10.96
C GLU A 96 -10.36 -6.03 -10.63
N ARG A 97 -10.51 -7.19 -10.00
CA ARG A 97 -9.41 -8.05 -9.60
C ARG A 97 -8.67 -8.65 -10.80
N ASP A 98 -9.41 -9.17 -11.78
CA ASP A 98 -8.84 -9.72 -13.01
C ASP A 98 -8.13 -8.64 -13.82
N ASP A 99 -8.70 -7.44 -13.87
CA ASP A 99 -8.10 -6.26 -14.46
C ASP A 99 -6.76 -5.88 -13.80
N PHE A 100 -6.75 -5.88 -12.46
CA PHE A 100 -5.54 -5.62 -11.68
C PHE A 100 -4.46 -6.68 -11.92
N LEU A 101 -4.84 -7.96 -11.96
CA LEU A 101 -3.92 -9.06 -12.25
C LEU A 101 -3.33 -8.94 -13.66
N ALA A 102 -4.15 -8.60 -14.65
CA ALA A 102 -3.70 -8.37 -16.02
C ALA A 102 -2.71 -7.20 -16.11
N LYS A 103 -3.03 -6.07 -15.47
CA LYS A 103 -2.16 -4.88 -15.39
C LYS A 103 -0.83 -5.20 -14.69
N SER A 104 -0.90 -5.86 -13.53
CA SER A 104 0.27 -6.25 -12.71
C SER A 104 1.18 -7.24 -13.44
N SER A 105 0.60 -8.23 -14.13
CA SER A 105 1.34 -9.20 -14.94
C SER A 105 2.10 -8.52 -16.08
N LYS A 106 1.45 -7.62 -16.84
CA LYS A 106 2.10 -6.83 -17.90
C LYS A 106 3.25 -6.00 -17.36
N GLY A 107 3.05 -5.30 -16.23
CA GLY A 107 4.09 -4.53 -15.55
C GLY A 107 5.27 -5.39 -15.07
N GLY A 108 4.97 -6.54 -14.46
CA GLY A 108 5.95 -7.51 -13.99
C GLY A 108 6.83 -8.05 -15.11
N LYS A 109 6.22 -8.42 -16.26
CA LYS A 109 6.93 -8.87 -17.46
C LYS A 109 7.86 -7.77 -18.02
N LYS A 110 7.36 -6.53 -18.15
CA LYS A 110 8.18 -5.38 -18.61
C LYS A 110 9.39 -5.15 -17.70
N SER A 111 9.16 -5.09 -16.39
CA SER A 111 10.23 -4.95 -15.40
C SER A 111 11.22 -6.12 -15.41
N GLY A 112 10.73 -7.35 -15.60
CA GLY A 112 11.55 -8.54 -15.76
C GLY A 112 12.51 -8.43 -16.95
N LYS A 113 12.01 -8.03 -18.12
CA LYS A 113 12.83 -7.82 -19.33
C LYS A 113 13.92 -6.77 -19.12
N VAL A 114 13.59 -5.63 -18.52
CA VAL A 114 14.57 -4.56 -18.22
C VAL A 114 15.66 -5.06 -17.27
N ARG A 115 15.29 -5.80 -16.23
CA ARG A 115 16.26 -6.41 -15.29
C ARG A 115 17.16 -7.42 -15.97
N ALA A 116 16.60 -8.29 -16.81
CA ALA A 116 17.36 -9.27 -17.57
C ALA A 116 18.36 -8.60 -18.53
N ALA A 117 17.94 -7.54 -19.23
CA ALA A 117 18.80 -6.76 -20.12
C ALA A 117 19.96 -6.10 -19.36
N LYS A 118 19.68 -5.44 -18.21
CA LYS A 118 20.72 -4.85 -17.36
C LYS A 118 21.69 -5.89 -16.80
N ALA A 119 21.19 -7.07 -16.40
CA ALA A 119 22.03 -8.18 -15.95
C ALA A 119 22.94 -8.68 -17.08
N ARG A 120 22.42 -8.80 -18.30
CA ARG A 120 23.20 -9.18 -19.49
C ARG A 120 24.29 -8.15 -19.80
N GLN A 121 23.96 -6.85 -19.78
CA GLN A 121 24.93 -5.76 -19.98
C GLN A 121 26.06 -5.78 -18.92
N LYS A 122 25.72 -5.99 -17.64
CA LYS A 122 26.73 -6.11 -16.58
C LYS A 122 27.68 -7.29 -16.82
N ARG A 123 27.18 -8.44 -17.30
CA ARG A 123 28.01 -9.60 -17.64
C ARG A 123 28.92 -9.36 -18.83
N THR A 124 28.45 -8.66 -19.88
CA THR A 124 29.29 -8.32 -21.04
C THR A 124 30.38 -7.33 -20.69
N SER A 125 30.07 -6.30 -19.88
CA SER A 125 31.07 -5.31 -19.45
C SER A 125 32.11 -5.86 -18.47
N ALA A 126 31.77 -6.88 -17.68
CA ALA A 126 32.74 -7.60 -16.85
C ALA A 126 33.71 -8.45 -17.70
N ARG A 127 33.23 -8.98 -18.85
CA ARG A 127 34.03 -9.81 -19.75
C ARG A 127 34.99 -9.02 -20.64
N THR A 128 34.70 -7.75 -20.94
CA THR A 128 35.62 -6.87 -21.70
C THR A 128 36.68 -6.17 -20.84
N LYS A 129 36.61 -6.25 -19.51
CA LYS A 129 37.59 -5.61 -18.60
C LYS A 129 38.59 -6.58 -17.95
N GLY A 130 38.58 -7.85 -18.31
CA GLY A 130 39.48 -8.88 -17.78
C GLY A 130 40.20 -9.61 -18.90
N GLY A 131 41.37 -9.10 -19.28
CA GLY A 131 42.34 -9.85 -20.07
C GLY A 131 43.07 -10.88 -19.19
N SER A 132 42.99 -12.14 -19.65
CA SER A 132 43.88 -13.29 -19.44
C SER A 132 44.02 -14.06 -18.11
N SER A 133 44.23 -15.37 -18.34
CA SER A 133 44.62 -16.50 -17.47
C SER A 133 43.52 -17.09 -16.57
N ASN A 134 43.26 -18.40 -16.51
CA ASN A 134 43.90 -19.57 -17.11
C ASN A 134 42.87 -20.68 -17.39
N LEU A 135 43.18 -21.52 -18.38
CA LEU A 135 42.53 -22.82 -18.58
C LEU A 135 42.71 -23.69 -17.33
N GLY A 136 41.63 -24.32 -16.91
CA GLY A 136 41.62 -25.33 -15.85
C GLY A 136 40.36 -26.16 -15.99
N SER A 137 40.38 -27.11 -16.93
CA SER A 137 39.37 -28.15 -17.06
C SER A 137 39.32 -28.99 -15.80
N LYS A 138 38.21 -28.92 -15.05
CA LYS A 138 37.74 -30.07 -14.27
C LYS A 138 36.22 -30.05 -14.18
N ARG A 139 35.60 -30.88 -15.03
CA ARG A 139 34.20 -31.29 -14.89
C ARG A 139 34.17 -32.36 -13.80
N GLU A 140 33.53 -32.07 -12.68
CA GLU A 140 32.96 -33.12 -11.83
C GLU A 140 31.54 -32.68 -11.46
N ALA A 141 30.58 -33.44 -11.97
CA ALA A 141 29.17 -33.31 -11.64
C ALA A 141 28.94 -33.90 -10.25
N ASN A 142 28.46 -33.09 -9.31
CA ASN A 142 27.83 -33.60 -8.09
C ASN A 142 26.53 -32.84 -7.86
N VAL A 143 25.43 -33.45 -8.28
CA VAL A 143 24.07 -32.97 -8.09
C VAL A 143 23.68 -33.28 -6.64
N LYS A 144 23.73 -32.28 -5.76
CA LYS A 144 22.94 -32.26 -4.52
C LYS A 144 21.91 -31.14 -4.63
N SER A 145 20.66 -31.58 -4.79
CA SER A 145 19.47 -30.75 -4.81
C SER A 145 19.16 -30.22 -3.41
N SER A 146 19.39 -28.94 -3.18
CA SER A 146 18.79 -28.18 -2.09
C SER A 146 18.07 -26.98 -2.69
N LEU A 147 16.75 -27.10 -2.75
CA LEU A 147 15.82 -26.02 -3.13
C LEU A 147 15.83 -24.95 -2.03
N PRO A 148 15.90 -23.65 -2.37
CA PRO A 148 15.33 -22.61 -1.54
C PRO A 148 14.06 -22.05 -2.21
N SER A 149 12.96 -22.15 -1.47
CA SER A 149 11.68 -21.51 -1.74
C SER A 149 11.80 -19.97 -1.68
N PRO A 150 11.29 -19.19 -2.65
CA PRO A 150 11.24 -17.74 -2.52
C PRO A 150 9.84 -17.28 -2.09
N SER A 151 9.70 -16.95 -0.80
CA SER A 151 8.62 -16.09 -0.29
C SER A 151 8.83 -14.64 -0.76
N PRO A 152 7.77 -13.88 -1.10
CA PRO A 152 7.91 -12.54 -1.67
C PRO A 152 8.07 -11.49 -0.56
N SER A 153 9.31 -11.15 -0.22
CA SER A 153 9.61 -9.98 0.61
C SER A 153 9.74 -8.71 -0.25
N SER A 154 8.85 -7.77 0.06
CA SER A 154 8.84 -6.39 -0.45
C SER A 154 10.18 -5.71 -0.24
N SER A 155 10.85 -5.30 -1.32
CA SER A 155 12.05 -4.46 -1.23
C SER A 155 12.11 -3.43 -2.37
N SER A 156 11.77 -2.21 -1.97
CA SER A 156 12.40 -0.94 -2.29
C SER A 156 13.49 -0.97 -3.35
N LYS A 157 13.24 -0.36 -4.52
CA LYS A 157 14.28 -0.04 -5.51
C LYS A 157 14.50 1.46 -5.65
N LYS A 158 15.74 1.87 -5.36
CA LYS A 158 16.35 3.18 -5.64
C LYS A 158 16.38 3.47 -7.16
N PRO A 159 16.37 4.75 -7.58
CA PRO A 159 16.95 5.20 -8.84
C PRO A 159 18.26 5.99 -8.65
N PRO A 160 19.02 6.23 -9.75
CA PRO A 160 20.44 6.60 -9.76
C PRO A 160 20.71 8.11 -9.82
N LYS A 161 22.01 8.45 -9.72
CA LYS A 161 22.63 9.79 -9.72
C LYS A 161 22.26 10.66 -10.94
N SER A 162 22.22 11.96 -10.67
CA SER A 162 22.08 13.11 -11.56
C SER A 162 23.19 13.25 -12.61
N PRO A 163 22.92 13.94 -13.74
CA PRO A 163 23.84 14.88 -14.35
C PRO A 163 23.40 16.33 -14.09
N THR A 164 24.41 17.18 -14.06
CA THR A 164 24.46 18.64 -13.88
C THR A 164 23.76 19.42 -14.99
N GLY A 165 23.41 20.68 -14.69
CA GLY A 165 22.58 21.57 -15.52
C GLY A 165 23.24 22.08 -16.79
N ASP A 166 22.42 22.51 -17.75
CA ASP A 166 22.16 23.92 -18.05
C ASP A 166 21.02 24.07 -19.08
N SER A 167 20.37 25.24 -19.03
CA SER A 167 19.52 25.88 -20.06
C SER A 167 18.15 25.29 -20.47
N LEU A 168 17.13 26.01 -20.01
CA LEU A 168 15.92 26.50 -20.70
C LEU A 168 15.69 25.96 -22.13
N ASP A 169 14.70 25.07 -22.28
CA ASP A 169 13.72 25.13 -23.36
C ASP A 169 12.46 24.33 -23.00
N SER A 170 11.30 24.90 -23.34
CA SER A 170 9.98 24.53 -22.84
C SER A 170 9.52 23.16 -23.33
N VAL A 171 9.58 22.16 -22.45
CA VAL A 171 8.72 20.97 -22.54
C VAL A 171 7.63 21.18 -21.49
N ALA A 172 6.39 21.39 -21.93
CA ALA A 172 5.24 21.58 -21.04
C ALA A 172 5.18 20.42 -20.03
N SER A 173 5.58 20.72 -18.78
CA SER A 173 5.54 19.76 -17.70
C SER A 173 4.08 19.31 -17.51
N PRO A 174 3.79 17.99 -17.43
CA PRO A 174 2.43 17.50 -17.20
C PRO A 174 1.94 17.77 -15.76
N TYR A 175 2.68 18.59 -15.00
CA TYR A 175 2.40 18.95 -13.63
C TYR A 175 2.15 20.45 -13.52
N SER A 176 1.24 20.83 -12.63
CA SER A 176 0.96 22.24 -12.34
C SER A 176 2.20 22.97 -11.84
N GLN A 177 2.31 24.26 -12.17
CA GLN A 177 3.44 25.10 -11.74
C GLN A 177 3.56 25.14 -10.20
N ALA A 178 2.42 25.16 -9.49
CA ALA A 178 2.38 25.10 -8.03
C ALA A 178 2.99 23.79 -7.48
N PHE A 179 2.68 22.64 -8.09
CA PHE A 179 3.30 21.38 -7.70
C PHE A 179 4.80 21.37 -8.03
N VAL A 180 5.21 21.90 -9.17
CA VAL A 180 6.63 21.98 -9.55
C VAL A 180 7.40 22.81 -8.51
N ALA A 181 6.90 23.98 -8.15
CA ALA A 181 7.50 24.82 -7.12
C ALA A 181 7.59 24.10 -5.76
N TRP A 182 6.51 23.45 -5.33
CA TRP A 182 6.49 22.67 -4.10
C TRP A 182 7.47 21.49 -4.13
N TRP A 183 7.55 20.79 -5.26
CA TRP A 183 8.43 19.64 -5.46
C TRP A 183 9.90 20.02 -5.39
N GLU A 184 10.26 21.21 -5.87
CA GLU A 184 11.64 21.68 -5.84
C GLU A 184 12.14 21.96 -4.42
N LEU A 185 11.24 22.44 -3.55
CA LEU A 185 11.54 22.74 -2.14
C LEU A 185 11.60 21.48 -1.25
N TYR A 186 10.93 20.39 -1.62
CA TYR A 186 10.85 19.23 -0.74
C TYR A 186 12.23 18.54 -0.58
N PRO A 187 12.78 18.40 0.65
CA PRO A 187 14.17 17.94 0.86
C PRO A 187 14.46 16.50 0.37
N ARG A 188 13.45 15.63 0.37
CA ARG A 188 13.54 14.22 -0.05
C ARG A 188 12.71 13.93 -1.30
N LYS A 189 13.30 14.07 -2.48
CA LYS A 189 12.62 13.88 -3.78
C LYS A 189 12.47 12.39 -4.16
N VAL A 190 11.36 11.75 -3.77
CA VAL A 190 11.05 10.35 -4.12
C VAL A 190 9.59 10.19 -4.57
N GLY A 191 9.37 9.54 -5.72
CA GLY A 191 8.03 9.14 -6.17
C GLY A 191 7.16 10.28 -6.75
N LYS A 192 7.74 11.15 -7.60
CA LYS A 192 7.12 12.37 -8.16
C LYS A 192 5.67 12.20 -8.65
N LEU A 193 5.38 11.16 -9.44
CA LEU A 193 4.03 10.92 -9.96
C LEU A 193 2.99 10.68 -8.85
N LYS A 194 3.35 9.89 -7.83
CA LYS A 194 2.45 9.64 -6.69
C LYS A 194 2.35 10.85 -5.78
N ALA A 195 3.45 11.61 -5.64
CA ALA A 195 3.44 12.86 -4.89
C ALA A 195 2.55 13.92 -5.55
N ALA A 196 2.51 14.01 -6.89
CA ALA A 196 1.60 14.90 -7.61
C ALA A 196 0.13 14.60 -7.30
N LYS A 197 -0.26 13.32 -7.34
CA LYS A 197 -1.61 12.89 -6.96
C LYS A 197 -1.94 13.20 -5.49
N ALA A 198 -0.99 12.96 -4.59
CA ALA A 198 -1.16 13.30 -3.18
C ALA A 198 -1.26 14.81 -2.95
N TYR A 199 -0.54 15.62 -3.74
CA TYR A 199 -0.58 17.07 -3.67
C TYR A 199 -1.95 17.61 -4.11
N GLU A 200 -2.51 17.09 -5.22
CA GLU A 200 -3.86 17.44 -5.65
C GLU A 200 -4.92 17.06 -4.61
N ALA A 201 -4.77 15.90 -3.96
CA ALA A 201 -5.66 15.49 -2.87
C ALA A 201 -5.56 16.43 -1.66
N ALA A 202 -4.35 16.79 -1.24
CA ALA A 202 -4.12 17.74 -0.15
C ALA A 202 -4.72 19.12 -0.46
N VAL A 203 -4.57 19.62 -1.69
CA VAL A 203 -5.19 20.89 -2.12
C VAL A 203 -6.71 20.82 -2.00
N LYS A 204 -7.34 19.73 -2.46
CA LYS A 204 -8.80 19.55 -2.34
C LYS A 204 -9.25 19.52 -0.88
N LEU A 205 -8.50 18.85 -0.01
CA LEU A 205 -8.79 18.80 1.43
C LEU A 205 -8.69 20.18 2.07
N ILE A 206 -7.58 20.90 1.86
CA ILE A 206 -7.37 22.25 2.40
C ILE A 206 -8.49 23.20 1.96
N LYS A 207 -8.88 23.16 0.67
CA LYS A 207 -9.98 23.95 0.16
C LYS A 207 -11.30 23.64 0.85
N ALA A 208 -11.60 22.36 1.08
CA ALA A 208 -12.84 21.92 1.69
C ALA A 208 -12.90 22.27 3.19
N GLU A 209 -11.83 22.05 3.93
CA GLU A 209 -11.78 22.27 5.38
C GLU A 209 -11.72 23.75 5.76
N ARG A 210 -10.98 24.55 4.99
CA ARG A 210 -10.76 25.97 5.30
C ARG A 210 -11.66 26.91 4.50
N LEU A 211 -12.49 26.36 3.63
CA LEU A 211 -13.37 27.10 2.74
C LEU A 211 -12.63 28.22 1.98
N CYS A 212 -11.47 27.89 1.41
CA CYS A 212 -10.57 28.84 0.78
C CYS A 212 -10.37 28.60 -0.73
N GLU A 213 -9.80 29.61 -1.39
CA GLU A 213 -9.50 29.53 -2.81
C GLU A 213 -8.33 28.60 -3.12
N THR A 214 -8.26 28.14 -4.37
CA THR A 214 -7.20 27.21 -4.81
C THR A 214 -5.80 27.84 -4.65
N SER A 215 -5.69 29.15 -4.88
CA SER A 215 -4.45 29.91 -4.69
C SER A 215 -3.96 29.87 -3.24
N ASP A 216 -4.88 29.96 -2.28
CA ASP A 216 -4.56 29.97 -0.85
C ASP A 216 -4.12 28.58 -0.39
N ALA A 217 -4.77 27.53 -0.91
CA ALA A 217 -4.35 26.15 -0.66
C ALA A 217 -2.93 25.87 -1.22
N TYR A 218 -2.60 26.38 -2.41
CA TYR A 218 -1.24 26.28 -2.96
C TYR A 218 -0.22 27.03 -2.11
N LYS A 219 -0.55 28.27 -1.72
CA LYS A 219 0.31 29.10 -0.86
C LYS A 219 0.58 28.39 0.47
N ARG A 220 -0.46 27.84 1.10
CA ARG A 220 -0.34 27.12 2.38
C ARG A 220 0.63 25.93 2.29
N LEU A 221 0.54 25.13 1.24
CA LEU A 221 1.44 24.00 1.03
C LEU A 221 2.87 24.44 0.72
N LEU A 222 3.04 25.54 -0.02
CA LEU A 222 4.35 26.13 -0.31
C LEU A 222 5.03 26.69 0.95
N ASP A 223 4.29 27.46 1.75
CA ASP A 223 4.80 28.02 3.01
C ASP A 223 5.18 26.90 3.99
N ALA A 224 4.34 25.86 4.09
CA ALA A 224 4.60 24.71 4.93
C ALA A 224 5.83 23.92 4.51
N VAL A 225 6.01 23.63 3.21
CA VAL A 225 7.19 22.90 2.74
C VAL A 225 8.45 23.74 2.89
N TYR A 226 8.36 25.05 2.71
CA TYR A 226 9.47 25.97 2.92
C TYR A 226 9.91 25.98 4.39
N ALA A 227 8.97 26.10 5.33
CA ALA A 227 9.25 26.04 6.76
C ALA A 227 9.81 24.66 7.16
N PHE A 228 9.21 23.57 6.67
CA PHE A 228 9.68 22.22 6.92
C PHE A 228 11.10 22.01 6.37
N ALA A 229 11.40 22.43 5.15
CA ALA A 229 12.71 22.27 4.53
C ALA A 229 13.82 23.02 5.28
N ASN A 230 13.50 24.14 5.93
CA ASN A 230 14.42 24.94 6.72
C ASN A 230 14.53 24.52 8.20
N SER A 231 13.68 23.60 8.66
CA SER A 231 13.73 23.05 10.02
C SER A 231 14.93 22.11 10.23
N ASP A 232 15.20 21.74 11.49
CA ASP A 232 16.25 20.76 11.79
C ASP A 232 15.91 19.38 11.19
N LYS A 233 14.64 18.95 11.24
CA LYS A 233 14.20 17.71 10.58
C LYS A 233 14.30 17.78 9.07
N GLY A 234 14.07 18.93 8.44
CA GLY A 234 14.17 19.09 6.97
C GLY A 234 15.61 19.16 6.45
N ARG A 235 16.53 19.71 7.26
CA ARG A 235 17.97 19.80 6.95
C ARG A 235 18.77 18.61 7.45
N GLY A 236 18.18 17.81 8.34
CA GLY A 236 18.79 16.64 8.94
C GLY A 236 18.96 15.47 7.97
N ASP A 237 19.22 14.31 8.55
CA ASP A 237 19.59 13.11 7.80
C ASP A 237 18.46 12.67 6.86
N ARG A 238 18.77 12.56 5.55
CA ARG A 238 17.79 12.24 4.47
C ARG A 238 16.96 10.98 4.73
N GLN A 239 17.45 10.06 5.54
CA GLN A 239 16.75 8.83 5.93
C GLN A 239 15.57 9.09 6.87
N PHE A 240 15.67 10.10 7.75
CA PHE A 240 14.64 10.47 8.72
C PHE A 240 13.67 11.54 8.19
N ILE A 241 14.00 12.20 7.08
CA ILE A 241 13.07 13.07 6.36
C ILE A 241 11.92 12.20 5.81
N PRO A 242 10.65 12.50 6.13
CA PRO A 242 9.50 11.76 5.63
C PRO A 242 9.45 11.77 4.08
N HIS A 243 8.78 10.77 3.52
CA HIS A 243 8.50 10.77 2.08
C HIS A 243 7.45 11.84 1.74
N PRO A 244 7.53 12.52 0.59
CA PRO A 244 6.62 13.60 0.21
C PRO A 244 5.15 13.14 0.18
N ILE A 245 4.91 11.92 -0.30
CA ILE A 245 3.58 11.30 -0.31
C ILE A 245 3.04 11.12 1.12
N LYS A 246 3.89 10.65 2.04
CA LYS A 246 3.52 10.41 3.44
C LYS A 246 3.26 11.74 4.15
N TRP A 247 4.11 12.73 3.93
CA TRP A 247 3.98 14.07 4.51
C TRP A 247 2.68 14.76 4.06
N LEU A 248 2.32 14.66 2.79
CA LEU A 248 1.04 15.18 2.27
C LEU A 248 -0.16 14.42 2.82
N ASN A 249 -0.14 13.07 2.78
CA ASN A 249 -1.28 12.26 3.21
C ASN A 249 -1.55 12.32 4.72
N GLU A 250 -0.51 12.53 5.53
CA GLU A 250 -0.64 12.68 6.99
C GLU A 250 -1.02 14.11 7.40
N GLY A 251 -1.26 15.03 6.45
CA GLY A 251 -1.65 16.40 6.78
C GLY A 251 -0.53 17.21 7.43
N ARG A 252 0.74 16.80 7.29
CA ARG A 252 1.86 17.42 8.02
C ARG A 252 2.12 18.88 7.66
N TYR A 253 1.50 19.40 6.61
CA TYR A 253 1.52 20.84 6.35
C TYR A 253 0.87 21.64 7.49
N ASP A 254 0.04 21.01 8.33
CA ASP A 254 -0.61 21.57 9.52
C ASP A 254 0.10 21.21 10.84
N ASP A 255 1.24 20.52 10.82
CA ASP A 255 2.03 20.27 12.04
C ASP A 255 2.53 21.61 12.63
N ASP A 256 2.65 21.65 13.96
CA ASP A 256 3.36 22.73 14.66
C ASP A 256 4.83 22.77 14.23
N PRO A 257 5.37 23.92 13.73
CA PRO A 257 6.78 24.05 13.37
C PRO A 257 7.78 23.68 14.48
N GLU A 258 7.40 23.80 15.75
CA GLU A 258 8.24 23.36 16.87
C GLU A 258 8.48 21.84 16.85
N ALA A 259 7.52 21.06 16.36
CA ALA A 259 7.65 19.61 16.22
C ALA A 259 8.72 19.20 15.19
N TRP A 260 9.25 20.13 14.41
CA TRP A 260 10.31 19.89 13.43
C TRP A 260 11.72 20.28 13.89
N LYS A 261 11.86 20.79 15.11
CA LYS A 261 13.17 21.04 15.72
C LYS A 261 13.70 19.78 16.39
N GLU A 262 15.02 19.61 16.44
CA GLU A 262 15.62 18.54 17.24
C GLU A 262 15.67 18.96 18.71
N ASN A 263 15.15 18.11 19.62
CA ASN A 263 15.35 18.31 21.04
C ASN A 263 16.84 18.10 21.37
N ARG A 264 17.61 19.19 21.50
CA ARG A 264 19.02 19.16 21.97
C ARG A 264 19.17 18.74 23.44
N SER A 265 18.12 18.21 24.08
CA SER A 265 18.10 17.84 25.51
C SER A 265 18.60 16.42 25.78
N GLY A 266 19.33 15.81 24.85
CA GLY A 266 19.80 14.42 24.93
C GLY A 266 21.32 14.26 25.02
N LYS A 267 22.08 15.26 25.48
CA LYS A 267 23.50 15.05 25.78
C LYS A 267 23.61 14.45 27.18
N LYS A 268 23.70 13.12 27.26
CA LYS A 268 24.11 12.41 28.48
C LYS A 268 25.48 12.93 28.89
N THR A 269 25.53 13.84 29.86
CA THR A 269 26.73 14.07 30.65
C THR A 269 26.89 12.85 31.55
N THR A 270 27.79 11.95 31.17
CA THR A 270 28.36 10.97 32.10
C THR A 270 29.12 11.77 33.16
N ASP A 271 28.53 11.90 34.35
CA ASP A 271 29.22 12.41 35.53
C ASP A 271 29.88 11.22 36.26
N PRO A 272 31.22 11.15 36.37
CA PRO A 272 31.89 10.12 37.12
C PRO A 272 32.17 10.64 38.54
N GLY A 273 31.34 10.26 39.49
CA GLY A 273 31.70 10.37 40.91
C GLY A 273 30.63 10.96 41.80
N SER A 274 29.68 10.12 42.23
CA SER A 274 29.04 10.34 43.52
C SER A 274 29.23 9.07 44.34
N VAL A 275 30.29 9.12 45.15
CA VAL A 275 30.64 8.11 46.14
C VAL A 275 29.66 8.22 47.30
N TYR A 276 29.10 7.08 47.65
CA TYR A 276 28.36 6.77 48.86
C TYR A 276 29.06 7.26 50.14
N ILE A 277 28.34 7.97 51.03
CA ILE A 277 28.74 8.18 52.43
C ILE A 277 27.56 7.79 53.34
N PRO A 278 27.76 6.88 54.32
CA PRO A 278 26.72 6.49 55.28
C PRO A 278 26.78 7.29 56.60
N GLY A 279 25.61 7.65 57.12
CA GLY A 279 25.24 7.65 58.55
C GLY A 279 25.78 8.75 59.50
N ALA A 280 24.85 9.46 60.16
CA ALA A 280 24.92 9.90 61.58
C ALA A 280 23.63 10.68 61.95
N THR A 281 22.66 10.05 62.62
CA THR A 281 22.24 10.29 64.03
C THR A 281 21.55 11.63 64.32
N GLY A 282 20.26 11.55 64.71
CA GLY A 282 19.52 12.60 65.44
C GLY A 282 20.03 12.78 66.88
N PRO A 283 19.59 13.83 67.59
CA PRO A 283 18.33 13.84 68.37
C PRO A 283 17.52 15.14 68.11
N GLY A 284 16.26 15.36 68.46
CA GLY A 284 15.41 14.91 69.56
C GLY A 284 14.89 16.15 70.32
N ILE A 285 13.56 16.24 70.52
CA ILE A 285 12.82 17.08 71.49
C ILE A 285 12.74 18.59 71.13
N GLY A 286 11.61 19.31 71.21
CA GLY A 286 10.29 19.00 71.77
C GLY A 286 9.26 20.10 71.50
N ASP A 287 8.06 19.80 72.03
CA ASP A 287 6.82 20.57 72.25
C ASP A 287 6.83 22.09 72.04
N ILE A 288 5.84 22.63 71.31
CA ILE A 288 4.60 23.30 71.81
C ILE A 288 3.50 23.20 70.74
#